data_AF-A0A8C1PDJ3-F1
#
_entry.id   AF-A0A8C1PDJ3-F1
#
_cell.length_a   1.000
_cell.length_b   1.000
_cell.length_c   1.000
_cell.angle_alpha   90.00
_cell.angle_beta   90.00
_cell.angle_gamma   90.00
#
_symmetry.space_group_name_H-M   'P 1'
#
loop_
_entity.id
_entity.type
_entity.pdbx_description
1 polymer ?
#
loop_
_entity_poly.entity_id
_entity_poly.type
_entity_poly.pdbx_seq_one_letter_code
_entity_poly.pdbx_strand_id
1 'polypeptide(L)'
;MHAAVSSEVEKTEADLRQVVILSKSEWQRLQDSVNGVNQRNRSVIAAAEQREALHMRSKELVKHWSNTIAGQRQKKLEAKKFREAIEEEERKQIDLEEAKYQAQIRKEAIEKAKTQQYYQTDRVKGFHSALLLTEVLKEREAQIELKRMKQNASKDIDRDVVAEMAYREEQALQQERQKARQRKQDQLATAESLKQQIKDHEMKKEQERQEVKHEAEEIERLRDLHLWEQSMKEHKKQEEKGSVMKAHQDYLTNRELMKATEAQRQEEEEEKRKQLAKHKEKVMKMRKEKQEEIFRELQRHRETIIQKLAVQKQQQVSNEEEIIVKAVAEREAKEAREQREKEEKHAAMLSSIAAHRESMRKEQERKAEEEKQKALEMLNAKKEADKIFMEKQELQAQKAREEGKSLQDSYIQEMAEKRARHHRTKKEEKYFVAKNTALIVEEENQFQKYAEQVIETAGKAGRITYPLLKAAREGIGGGLGPVFGGLRPSYLVHDESGVQMPSYVSGTTQNIKELNETPDIQQSKKRLGFTW
;
A
#
# COMPACT_ATOMS: atom_id res chain seq x y z
N MET A 1 -50.07 73.19 25.51
CA MET A 1 -51.12 72.72 26.44
C MET A 1 -51.35 73.82 27.46
N HIS A 2 -52.61 74.16 27.77
CA HIS A 2 -52.93 75.08 28.86
C HIS A 2 -53.05 74.32 30.18
N ALA A 3 -52.46 74.88 31.24
CA ALA A 3 -52.85 74.70 32.63
C ALA A 3 -52.65 76.09 33.28
N ALA A 4 -53.66 76.97 33.37
CA ALA A 4 -54.92 76.83 34.11
C ALA A 4 -54.71 76.84 35.63
N VAL A 5 -54.51 78.05 36.16
CA VAL A 5 -54.85 78.40 37.55
C VAL A 5 -55.67 79.69 37.49
N SER A 6 -56.99 79.54 37.37
CA SER A 6 -57.92 80.64 37.61
C SER A 6 -58.17 80.72 39.10
N SER A 7 -57.67 81.76 39.77
CA SER A 7 -58.03 82.06 41.16
C SER A 7 -59.26 82.96 41.15
N GLU A 8 -60.46 82.37 41.12
CA GLU A 8 -61.69 83.11 41.42
C GLU A 8 -61.67 83.52 42.89
N VAL A 9 -61.59 84.83 43.14
CA VAL A 9 -61.63 85.38 44.50
C VAL A 9 -63.08 85.63 44.87
N GLU A 10 -63.64 84.77 45.71
CA GLU A 10 -64.96 84.96 46.29
C GLU A 10 -65.03 86.30 47.04
N LYS A 11 -66.09 87.07 46.79
CA LYS A 11 -66.32 88.35 47.46
C LYS A 11 -67.16 88.15 48.73
N THR A 12 -66.51 88.18 49.88
CA THR A 12 -67.19 88.26 51.16
C THR A 12 -67.72 89.67 51.41
N GLU A 13 -69.01 89.87 51.16
CA GLU A 13 -69.80 90.83 51.95
C GLU A 13 -69.98 90.22 53.36
N ALA A 14 -69.87 90.95 54.47
CA ALA A 14 -69.54 92.36 54.65
C ALA A 14 -68.91 92.64 56.03
N ASP A 15 -68.29 93.81 56.20
CA ASP A 15 -68.17 94.48 57.51
C ASP A 15 -68.45 95.99 57.36
N LEU A 16 -69.71 96.38 57.61
CA LEU A 16 -70.27 97.69 57.28
C LEU A 16 -69.94 98.77 58.33
N ARG A 17 -68.65 99.08 58.55
CA ARG A 17 -68.25 100.05 59.60
C ARG A 17 -67.26 101.16 59.23
N GLN A 18 -66.46 101.07 58.17
CA GLN A 18 -65.47 102.13 57.84
C GLN A 18 -65.26 102.35 56.33
N VAL A 19 -65.74 103.48 55.80
CA VAL A 19 -65.38 104.01 54.46
C VAL A 19 -65.31 105.55 54.54
N VAL A 20 -64.29 106.14 53.92
CA VAL A 20 -64.10 107.61 53.76
C VAL A 20 -63.72 107.89 52.30
N ILE A 21 -64.17 109.02 51.74
CA ILE A 21 -64.08 109.32 50.30
C ILE A 21 -63.04 110.44 50.05
N LEU A 22 -62.17 110.24 49.04
CA LEU A 22 -61.12 111.17 48.61
C LEU A 22 -61.43 111.84 47.25
N SER A 23 -60.68 112.89 46.89
CA SER A 23 -61.01 113.77 45.77
C SER A 23 -60.18 113.54 44.49
N LYS A 24 -60.73 113.99 43.35
CA LYS A 24 -60.21 113.69 41.99
C LYS A 24 -58.85 114.32 41.64
N SER A 25 -58.47 115.43 42.28
CA SER A 25 -57.24 116.18 41.95
C SER A 25 -55.96 115.44 42.35
N GLU A 26 -55.99 114.74 43.49
CA GLU A 26 -54.81 114.02 44.01
C GLU A 26 -54.46 112.80 43.14
N TRP A 27 -55.46 112.18 42.52
CA TRP A 27 -55.28 111.05 41.60
C TRP A 27 -54.41 111.38 40.40
N GLN A 28 -54.65 112.53 39.75
CA GLN A 28 -53.91 112.91 38.53
C GLN A 28 -52.43 113.21 38.83
N ARG A 29 -52.15 113.88 39.96
CA ARG A 29 -50.78 114.15 40.42
C ARG A 29 -49.97 112.87 40.67
N LEU A 30 -50.60 111.81 41.18
CA LEU A 30 -49.95 110.51 41.35
C LEU A 30 -49.64 109.85 40.00
N GLN A 31 -50.53 109.97 39.02
CA GLN A 31 -50.40 109.33 37.72
C GLN A 31 -49.20 109.87 36.90
N ASP A 32 -49.00 111.18 36.84
CA ASP A 32 -47.91 111.77 36.04
C ASP A 32 -46.51 111.52 36.65
N SER A 33 -46.43 111.48 37.99
CA SER A 33 -45.20 111.12 38.72
C SER A 33 -44.65 109.75 38.30
N VAL A 34 -45.54 108.75 38.21
CA VAL A 34 -45.19 107.37 37.82
C VAL A 34 -44.71 107.31 36.36
N ASN A 35 -45.32 108.08 35.45
CA ASN A 35 -45.03 108.02 34.03
C ASN A 35 -43.61 108.51 33.66
N GLY A 36 -43.08 109.53 34.36
CA GLY A 36 -41.75 110.08 34.09
C GLY A 36 -40.59 109.09 34.37
N VAL A 37 -40.75 108.24 35.38
CA VAL A 37 -39.75 107.21 35.73
C VAL A 37 -39.68 106.11 34.66
N ASN A 38 -40.83 105.71 34.13
CA ASN A 38 -40.95 104.61 33.17
C ASN A 38 -40.23 104.86 31.84
N GLN A 39 -40.11 106.11 31.39
CA GLN A 39 -39.40 106.43 30.15
C GLN A 39 -37.89 106.18 30.25
N ARG A 40 -37.24 106.57 31.36
CA ARG A 40 -35.79 106.37 31.55
C ARG A 40 -35.43 104.88 31.61
N ASN A 41 -36.24 104.09 32.33
CA ASN A 41 -36.06 102.65 32.43
C ASN A 41 -36.17 101.97 31.05
N ARG A 42 -37.13 102.36 30.21
CA ARG A 42 -37.26 101.87 28.83
C ARG A 42 -36.02 102.12 27.99
N SER A 43 -35.41 103.31 28.07
CA SER A 43 -34.19 103.62 27.32
C SER A 43 -32.98 102.78 27.77
N VAL A 44 -32.87 102.47 29.06
CA VAL A 44 -31.80 101.59 29.58
C VAL A 44 -31.99 100.15 29.12
N ILE A 45 -33.24 99.66 29.08
CA ILE A 45 -33.59 98.32 28.56
C ILE A 45 -33.26 98.22 27.06
N ALA A 46 -33.72 99.16 26.24
CA ALA A 46 -33.42 99.18 24.80
C ALA A 46 -31.90 99.25 24.52
N ALA A 47 -31.13 99.97 25.34
CA ALA A 47 -29.67 99.99 25.25
C ALA A 47 -29.01 98.68 25.71
N ALA A 48 -29.64 97.87 26.57
CA ALA A 48 -29.20 96.51 26.87
C ALA A 48 -29.49 95.56 25.69
N GLU A 49 -30.74 95.56 25.18
CA GLU A 49 -31.17 94.76 24.02
C GLU A 49 -30.27 94.99 22.79
N GLN A 50 -29.92 96.24 22.48
CA GLN A 50 -29.00 96.55 21.37
C GLN A 50 -27.58 96.01 21.61
N ARG A 51 -27.06 96.05 22.84
CA ARG A 51 -25.75 95.47 23.18
C ARG A 51 -25.77 93.94 23.09
N GLU A 52 -26.86 93.31 23.50
CA GLU A 52 -27.06 91.86 23.35
C GLU A 52 -27.17 91.45 21.88
N ALA A 53 -27.93 92.18 21.06
CA ALA A 53 -28.03 91.93 19.62
C ALA A 53 -26.68 92.06 18.90
N LEU A 54 -25.86 93.08 19.24
CA LEU A 54 -24.51 93.24 18.71
C LEU A 54 -23.55 92.14 19.20
N HIS A 55 -23.67 91.72 20.46
CA HIS A 55 -22.90 90.61 21.05
C HIS A 55 -23.23 89.27 20.39
N MET A 56 -24.51 89.02 20.04
CA MET A 56 -24.92 87.82 19.30
C MET A 56 -24.37 87.83 17.87
N ARG A 57 -24.50 88.94 17.13
CA ARG A 57 -23.88 89.08 15.79
C ARG A 57 -22.36 88.89 15.82
N SER A 58 -21.69 89.39 16.86
CA SER A 58 -20.25 89.19 17.07
C SER A 58 -19.91 87.72 17.29
N LYS A 59 -20.66 87.01 18.15
CA LYS A 59 -20.52 85.55 18.35
C LYS A 59 -20.73 84.76 17.07
N GLU A 60 -21.71 85.12 16.24
CA GLU A 60 -21.99 84.47 14.96
C GLU A 60 -20.82 84.63 13.99
N LEU A 61 -20.26 85.84 13.82
CA LEU A 61 -19.07 86.06 13.00
C LEU A 61 -17.86 85.26 13.50
N VAL A 62 -17.58 85.33 14.80
CA VAL A 62 -16.46 84.64 15.46
C VAL A 62 -16.57 83.11 15.39
N LYS A 63 -17.79 82.55 15.35
CA LYS A 63 -18.04 81.10 15.19
C LYS A 63 -17.42 80.53 13.92
N HIS A 64 -17.30 81.33 12.86
CA HIS A 64 -16.73 80.92 11.57
C HIS A 64 -15.23 81.25 11.42
N TRP A 65 -14.62 81.90 12.42
CA TRP A 65 -13.20 82.28 12.37
C TRP A 65 -12.29 81.12 12.77
N SER A 66 -11.66 80.49 11.77
CA SER A 66 -10.83 79.30 11.98
C SER A 66 -9.54 79.52 12.78
N ASN A 67 -9.15 80.79 13.00
CA ASN A 67 -7.98 81.19 13.78
C ASN A 67 -8.28 81.45 15.26
N THR A 68 -9.54 81.24 15.70
CA THR A 68 -9.89 81.27 17.13
C THR A 68 -9.34 80.06 17.87
N ILE A 69 -9.09 80.17 19.18
CA ILE A 69 -8.67 79.03 20.02
C ILE A 69 -9.69 77.87 19.94
N ALA A 70 -10.98 78.19 19.79
CA ALA A 70 -12.04 77.19 19.57
C ALA A 70 -11.90 76.49 18.20
N GLY A 71 -11.79 77.26 17.12
CA GLY A 71 -11.64 76.72 15.75
C GLY A 71 -10.34 75.92 15.56
N GLN A 72 -9.23 76.36 16.16
CA GLN A 72 -7.97 75.61 16.18
C GLN A 72 -8.09 74.29 16.96
N ARG A 73 -8.80 74.28 18.10
CA ARG A 73 -9.10 73.05 18.85
C ARG A 73 -10.00 72.11 18.03
N GLN A 74 -11.02 72.62 17.35
CA GLN A 74 -11.89 71.84 16.46
C GLN A 74 -11.08 71.21 15.32
N LYS A 75 -10.30 72.01 14.56
CA LYS A 75 -9.40 71.49 13.51
C LYS A 75 -8.41 70.45 14.03
N LYS A 76 -7.87 70.61 15.25
CA LYS A 76 -6.96 69.61 15.86
C LYS A 76 -7.69 68.32 16.24
N LEU A 77 -8.94 68.40 16.70
CA LEU A 77 -9.78 67.23 16.99
C LEU A 77 -10.23 66.51 15.70
N GLU A 78 -10.57 67.26 14.65
CA GLU A 78 -10.89 66.74 13.32
C GLU A 78 -9.68 66.05 12.69
N ALA A 79 -8.51 66.70 12.65
CA ALA A 79 -7.27 66.10 12.16
C ALA A 79 -6.83 64.87 12.97
N LYS A 80 -7.13 64.83 14.29
CA LYS A 80 -6.91 63.64 15.12
C LYS A 80 -7.87 62.52 14.70
N LYS A 81 -9.18 62.79 14.55
CA LYS A 81 -10.17 61.81 14.04
C LYS A 81 -9.83 61.27 12.66
N PHE A 82 -9.39 62.13 11.73
CA PHE A 82 -8.97 61.69 10.39
C PHE A 82 -7.75 60.78 10.45
N ARG A 83 -6.75 61.08 11.31
CA ARG A 83 -5.62 60.18 11.53
C ARG A 83 -6.07 58.86 12.16
N GLU A 84 -6.91 58.90 13.19
CA GLU A 84 -7.42 57.70 13.86
C GLU A 84 -8.25 56.82 12.90
N ALA A 85 -9.02 57.42 11.99
CA ALA A 85 -9.73 56.69 10.94
C ALA A 85 -8.77 56.03 9.94
N ILE A 86 -7.71 56.72 9.51
CA ILE A 86 -6.68 56.16 8.61
C ILE A 86 -5.90 55.04 9.30
N GLU A 87 -5.43 55.24 10.54
CA GLU A 87 -4.75 54.20 11.34
C GLU A 87 -5.66 52.99 11.60
N GLU A 88 -6.98 53.19 11.74
CA GLU A 88 -7.95 52.10 11.81
C GLU A 88 -8.17 51.40 10.45
N GLU A 89 -8.19 52.13 9.34
CA GLU A 89 -8.33 51.57 7.99
C GLU A 89 -7.09 50.76 7.58
N GLU A 90 -5.89 51.23 7.94
CA GLU A 90 -4.63 50.49 7.79
C GLU A 90 -4.65 49.19 8.60
N ARG A 91 -5.10 49.23 9.87
CA ARG A 91 -5.26 48.01 10.68
C ARG A 91 -6.28 47.04 10.08
N LYS A 92 -7.44 47.53 9.63
CA LYS A 92 -8.46 46.71 8.95
C LYS A 92 -7.93 46.09 7.65
N GLN A 93 -7.02 46.77 6.94
CA GLN A 93 -6.33 46.19 5.77
C GLN A 93 -5.36 45.07 6.19
N ILE A 94 -4.55 45.27 7.23
CA ILE A 94 -3.65 44.25 7.78
C ILE A 94 -4.44 43.03 8.27
N ASP A 95 -5.52 43.23 9.03
CA ASP A 95 -6.41 42.15 9.48
C ASP A 95 -6.99 41.34 8.30
N LEU A 96 -7.37 42.03 7.22
CA LEU A 96 -7.87 41.40 5.98
C LEU A 96 -6.77 40.69 5.18
N GLU A 97 -5.51 41.12 5.26
CA GLU A 97 -4.38 40.46 4.61
C GLU A 97 -3.90 39.25 5.39
N GLU A 98 -3.78 39.34 6.72
CA GLU A 98 -3.52 38.16 7.55
C GLU A 98 -4.66 37.15 7.44
N ALA A 99 -5.93 37.57 7.46
CA ALA A 99 -7.05 36.65 7.26
C ALA A 99 -7.00 35.92 5.90
N LYS A 100 -6.57 36.59 4.82
CA LYS A 100 -6.33 35.94 3.51
C LYS A 100 -5.16 34.94 3.59
N TYR A 101 -4.04 35.32 4.22
CA TYR A 101 -2.85 34.48 4.33
C TYR A 101 -3.10 33.22 5.19
N GLN A 102 -3.74 33.39 6.35
CA GLN A 102 -4.18 32.26 7.20
C GLN A 102 -5.20 31.37 6.48
N ALA A 103 -6.10 31.94 5.66
CA ALA A 103 -7.00 31.17 4.81
C ALA A 103 -6.27 30.42 3.68
N GLN A 104 -5.20 30.98 3.11
CA GLN A 104 -4.33 30.30 2.14
C GLN A 104 -3.59 29.12 2.78
N ILE A 105 -2.89 29.33 3.91
CA ILE A 105 -2.24 28.25 4.67
C ILE A 105 -3.24 27.14 5.01
N ARG A 106 -4.45 27.51 5.48
CA ARG A 106 -5.50 26.54 5.79
C ARG A 106 -5.98 25.79 4.55
N LYS A 107 -6.11 26.46 3.39
CA LYS A 107 -6.47 25.83 2.11
C LYS A 107 -5.39 24.83 1.67
N GLU A 108 -4.13 25.24 1.69
CA GLU A 108 -2.98 24.40 1.33
C GLU A 108 -2.86 23.18 2.24
N ALA A 109 -3.04 23.35 3.55
CA ALA A 109 -3.06 22.25 4.51
C ALA A 109 -4.20 21.26 4.23
N ILE A 110 -5.39 21.76 3.85
CA ILE A 110 -6.54 20.92 3.45
C ILE A 110 -6.28 20.22 2.11
N GLU A 111 -5.67 20.87 1.12
CA GLU A 111 -5.34 20.28 -0.19
C GLU A 111 -4.22 19.23 -0.07
N LYS A 112 -3.24 19.46 0.83
CA LYS A 112 -2.22 18.48 1.22
C LYS A 112 -2.83 17.27 1.96
N ALA A 113 -3.79 17.50 2.87
CA ALA A 113 -4.48 16.41 3.56
C ALA A 113 -5.34 15.58 2.58
N LYS A 114 -6.08 16.23 1.67
CA LYS A 114 -6.89 15.57 0.63
C LYS A 114 -6.02 14.71 -0.31
N THR A 115 -4.91 15.24 -0.80
CA THR A 115 -3.99 14.49 -1.68
C THR A 115 -3.35 13.30 -0.96
N GLN A 116 -2.99 13.44 0.32
CA GLN A 116 -2.53 12.32 1.15
C GLN A 116 -3.62 11.25 1.36
N GLN A 117 -4.86 11.64 1.67
CA GLN A 117 -5.99 10.71 1.81
C GLN A 117 -6.30 9.99 0.49
N TYR A 118 -6.29 10.70 -0.62
CA TYR A 118 -6.46 10.14 -1.96
C TYR A 118 -5.37 9.10 -2.31
N TYR A 119 -4.11 9.41 -2.03
CA TYR A 119 -2.99 8.47 -2.20
C TYR A 119 -3.02 7.28 -1.20
N GLN A 120 -3.76 7.40 -0.09
CA GLN A 120 -4.01 6.30 0.84
C GLN A 120 -5.17 5.37 0.40
N THR A 121 -5.88 5.65 -0.69
CA THR A 121 -6.84 4.70 -1.27
C THR A 121 -6.12 3.52 -1.92
N ASP A 122 -6.63 2.29 -1.75
CA ASP A 122 -5.96 1.09 -2.28
C ASP A 122 -5.92 1.07 -3.83
N ARG A 123 -6.90 1.73 -4.46
CA ARG A 123 -6.94 1.98 -5.91
C ARG A 123 -5.71 2.77 -6.38
N VAL A 124 -5.38 3.86 -5.69
CA VAL A 124 -4.22 4.69 -6.03
C VAL A 124 -2.91 4.02 -5.60
N LYS A 125 -2.84 3.35 -4.45
CA LYS A 125 -1.65 2.54 -4.06
C LYS A 125 -1.31 1.50 -5.12
N GLY A 126 -2.32 0.76 -5.62
CA GLY A 126 -2.14 -0.22 -6.69
C GLY A 126 -1.58 0.41 -7.96
N PHE A 127 -2.10 1.58 -8.35
CA PHE A 127 -1.62 2.34 -9.49
C PHE A 127 -0.19 2.90 -9.30
N HIS A 128 0.16 3.40 -8.11
CA HIS A 128 1.53 3.83 -7.79
C HIS A 128 2.53 2.66 -7.78
N SER A 129 2.12 1.46 -7.37
CA SER A 129 2.97 0.26 -7.49
C SER A 129 3.25 -0.10 -8.95
N ALA A 130 2.28 0.12 -9.84
CA ALA A 130 2.46 -0.05 -11.28
C ALA A 130 3.32 1.07 -11.88
N LEU A 131 3.21 2.32 -11.41
CA LEU A 131 4.08 3.42 -11.81
C LEU A 131 5.54 3.13 -11.50
N LEU A 132 5.85 2.73 -10.26
CA LEU A 132 7.19 2.31 -9.84
C LEU A 132 7.74 1.18 -10.73
N LEU A 133 6.90 0.20 -11.10
CA LEU A 133 7.28 -0.85 -12.03
C LEU A 133 7.63 -0.32 -13.43
N THR A 134 6.98 0.75 -13.92
CA THR A 134 7.38 1.37 -15.21
C THR A 134 8.76 2.04 -15.14
N GLU A 135 9.17 2.53 -13.97
CA GLU A 135 10.48 3.14 -13.76
C GLU A 135 11.57 2.06 -13.66
N VAL A 136 11.33 1.01 -12.88
CA VAL A 136 12.20 -0.18 -12.79
C VAL A 136 12.38 -0.85 -14.17
N LEU A 137 11.34 -0.88 -15.01
CA LEU A 137 11.45 -1.39 -16.38
C LEU A 137 12.34 -0.49 -17.26
N LYS A 138 12.22 0.83 -17.17
CA LYS A 138 13.09 1.77 -17.91
C LYS A 138 14.55 1.69 -17.45
N GLU A 139 14.80 1.58 -16.15
CA GLU A 139 16.15 1.30 -15.62
C GLU A 139 16.69 -0.03 -16.13
N ARG A 140 15.83 -1.05 -16.23
CA ARG A 140 16.21 -2.38 -16.74
C ARG A 140 16.60 -2.35 -18.20
N GLU A 141 15.93 -1.55 -19.03
CA GLU A 141 16.32 -1.33 -20.44
C GLU A 141 17.71 -0.68 -20.51
N ALA A 142 17.95 0.40 -19.75
CA ALA A 142 19.27 1.05 -19.68
C ALA A 142 20.38 0.10 -19.18
N GLN A 143 20.10 -0.79 -18.22
CA GLN A 143 21.03 -1.84 -17.79
C GLN A 143 21.36 -2.84 -18.92
N ILE A 144 20.37 -3.20 -19.75
CA ILE A 144 20.56 -4.11 -20.89
C ILE A 144 21.39 -3.44 -21.98
N GLU A 145 21.15 -2.16 -22.26
CA GLU A 145 21.95 -1.36 -23.20
C GLU A 145 23.40 -1.22 -22.73
N LEU A 146 23.62 -0.83 -21.46
CA LEU A 146 24.95 -0.76 -20.85
C LEU A 146 25.68 -2.11 -20.93
N LYS A 147 24.98 -3.23 -20.72
CA LYS A 147 25.54 -4.58 -20.86
C LYS A 147 25.92 -4.88 -22.31
N ARG A 148 25.08 -4.53 -23.29
CA ARG A 148 25.37 -4.68 -24.73
C ARG A 148 26.59 -3.85 -25.15
N MET A 149 26.69 -2.60 -24.69
CA MET A 149 27.84 -1.72 -24.96
C MET A 149 29.14 -2.34 -24.42
N LYS A 150 29.15 -2.79 -23.16
CA LYS A 150 30.30 -3.49 -22.57
C LYS A 150 30.68 -4.77 -23.31
N GLN A 151 29.70 -5.55 -23.78
CA GLN A 151 29.91 -6.77 -24.57
C GLN A 151 30.38 -6.52 -26.00
N ASN A 152 30.22 -5.31 -26.54
CA ASN A 152 30.78 -4.94 -27.84
C ASN A 152 32.21 -4.42 -27.66
N ALA A 153 32.42 -3.50 -26.73
CA ALA A 153 33.76 -3.00 -26.38
C ALA A 153 34.73 -4.13 -25.98
N SER A 154 34.27 -5.18 -25.28
CA SER A 154 35.12 -6.34 -24.98
C SER A 154 35.51 -7.10 -26.25
N LYS A 155 34.58 -7.34 -27.19
CA LYS A 155 34.88 -8.03 -28.46
C LYS A 155 35.86 -7.25 -29.33
N ASP A 156 35.80 -5.92 -29.27
CA ASP A 156 36.73 -5.07 -30.03
C ASP A 156 38.14 -5.14 -29.42
N ILE A 157 38.26 -5.16 -28.09
CA ILE A 157 39.54 -5.47 -27.41
C ILE A 157 40.01 -6.91 -27.74
N ASP A 158 39.11 -7.90 -27.73
CA ASP A 158 39.43 -9.30 -28.08
C ASP A 158 39.96 -9.40 -29.53
N ARG A 159 39.38 -8.62 -30.46
CA ARG A 159 39.83 -8.51 -31.86
C ARG A 159 41.22 -7.90 -31.98
N ASP A 160 41.47 -6.79 -31.29
CA ASP A 160 42.76 -6.11 -31.30
C ASP A 160 43.87 -7.01 -30.72
N VAL A 161 43.59 -7.75 -29.64
CA VAL A 161 44.50 -8.74 -29.07
C VAL A 161 44.77 -9.90 -30.03
N VAL A 162 43.76 -10.39 -30.76
CA VAL A 162 43.95 -11.42 -31.80
C VAL A 162 44.77 -10.89 -32.98
N ALA A 163 44.57 -9.64 -33.39
CA ALA A 163 45.36 -9.01 -34.44
C ALA A 163 46.84 -8.85 -34.03
N GLU A 164 47.10 -8.41 -32.80
CA GLU A 164 48.45 -8.33 -32.21
C GLU A 164 49.13 -9.71 -32.16
N MET A 165 48.41 -10.77 -31.77
CA MET A 165 48.96 -12.13 -31.77
C MET A 165 49.31 -12.59 -33.19
N ALA A 166 48.40 -12.43 -34.16
CA ALA A 166 48.63 -12.79 -35.55
C ALA A 166 49.81 -12.02 -36.18
N TYR A 167 49.97 -10.74 -35.86
CA TYR A 167 51.10 -9.92 -36.31
C TYR A 167 52.44 -10.42 -35.73
N ARG A 168 52.47 -10.80 -34.44
CA ARG A 168 53.66 -11.38 -33.79
C ARG A 168 54.02 -12.75 -34.36
N GLU A 169 53.02 -13.58 -34.68
CA GLU A 169 53.22 -14.85 -35.39
C GLU A 169 53.79 -14.61 -36.80
N GLU A 170 53.28 -13.62 -37.54
CA GLU A 170 53.84 -13.28 -38.85
C GLU A 170 55.29 -12.80 -38.74
N GLN A 171 55.62 -11.91 -37.79
CA GLN A 171 56.99 -11.49 -37.52
C GLN A 171 57.91 -12.67 -37.18
N ALA A 172 57.46 -13.62 -36.35
CA ALA A 172 58.22 -14.82 -36.02
C ALA A 172 58.49 -15.69 -37.26
N LEU A 173 57.47 -15.91 -38.10
CA LEU A 173 57.59 -16.63 -39.37
C LEU A 173 58.52 -15.91 -40.36
N GLN A 174 58.50 -14.57 -40.41
CA GLN A 174 59.43 -13.78 -41.22
C GLN A 174 60.88 -13.94 -40.72
N GLN A 175 61.13 -13.88 -39.41
CA GLN A 175 62.45 -14.13 -38.83
C GLN A 175 62.95 -15.55 -39.07
N GLU A 176 62.08 -16.57 -38.94
CA GLU A 176 62.45 -17.95 -39.23
C GLU A 176 62.79 -18.13 -40.71
N ARG A 177 62.00 -17.57 -41.63
CA ARG A 177 62.31 -17.55 -43.08
C ARG A 177 63.65 -16.86 -43.37
N GLN A 178 64.01 -15.79 -42.66
CA GLN A 178 65.33 -15.15 -42.79
C GLN A 178 66.46 -16.06 -42.28
N LYS A 179 66.32 -16.63 -41.08
CA LYS A 179 67.30 -17.58 -40.51
C LYS A 179 67.48 -18.83 -41.37
N ALA A 180 66.41 -19.33 -42.00
CA ALA A 180 66.46 -20.44 -42.96
C ALA A 180 67.18 -20.06 -44.27
N ARG A 181 67.00 -18.82 -44.77
CA ARG A 181 67.76 -18.30 -45.92
C ARG A 181 69.25 -18.18 -45.59
N GLN A 182 69.60 -17.62 -44.44
CA GLN A 182 70.99 -17.51 -43.96
C GLN A 182 71.64 -18.88 -43.88
N ARG A 183 71.05 -19.83 -43.14
CA ARG A 183 71.55 -21.22 -43.05
C ARG A 183 71.77 -21.87 -44.43
N LYS A 184 70.90 -21.59 -45.42
CA LYS A 184 71.07 -22.08 -46.79
C LYS A 184 72.23 -21.39 -47.52
N GLN A 185 72.46 -20.09 -47.30
CA GLN A 185 73.63 -19.38 -47.83
C GLN A 185 74.93 -19.88 -47.18
N ASP A 186 74.94 -20.10 -45.87
CA ASP A 186 76.07 -20.68 -45.13
C ASP A 186 76.42 -22.09 -45.64
N GLN A 187 75.40 -22.92 -45.90
CA GLN A 187 75.55 -24.26 -46.50
C GLN A 187 76.09 -24.22 -47.94
N LEU A 188 75.73 -23.20 -48.73
CA LEU A 188 76.27 -23.01 -50.08
C LEU A 188 77.72 -22.53 -50.03
N ALA A 189 78.04 -21.54 -49.19
CA ALA A 189 79.40 -21.01 -49.03
C ALA A 189 80.37 -22.07 -48.47
N THR A 190 79.95 -22.89 -47.51
CA THR A 190 80.74 -24.02 -47.02
C THR A 190 80.92 -25.11 -48.09
N ALA A 191 79.89 -25.43 -48.88
CA ALA A 191 80.01 -26.35 -50.00
C ALA A 191 80.93 -25.82 -51.13
N GLU A 192 80.98 -24.51 -51.35
CA GLU A 192 81.91 -23.86 -52.29
C GLU A 192 83.36 -23.86 -51.77
N SER A 193 83.56 -23.56 -50.48
CA SER A 193 84.87 -23.66 -49.83
C SER A 193 85.41 -25.11 -49.85
N LEU A 194 84.56 -26.11 -49.58
CA LEU A 194 84.94 -27.52 -49.69
C LEU A 194 85.32 -27.91 -51.14
N LYS A 195 84.62 -27.38 -52.15
CA LYS A 195 85.00 -27.59 -53.57
C LYS A 195 86.34 -26.94 -53.91
N GLN A 196 86.68 -25.80 -53.31
CA GLN A 196 88.00 -25.18 -53.46
C GLN A 196 89.09 -26.04 -52.80
N GLN A 197 88.89 -26.45 -51.55
CA GLN A 197 89.83 -27.33 -50.83
C GLN A 197 90.09 -28.66 -51.56
N ILE A 198 89.06 -29.27 -52.17
CA ILE A 198 89.22 -30.47 -53.00
C ILE A 198 90.14 -30.19 -54.19
N LYS A 199 89.91 -29.09 -54.94
CA LYS A 199 90.77 -28.69 -56.06
C LYS A 199 92.21 -28.40 -55.62
N ASP A 200 92.40 -27.67 -54.53
CA ASP A 200 93.73 -27.36 -54.01
C ASP A 200 94.50 -28.63 -53.62
N HIS A 201 93.79 -29.63 -53.09
CA HIS A 201 94.35 -30.93 -52.74
C HIS A 201 94.57 -31.85 -53.96
N GLU A 202 93.74 -31.74 -55.01
CA GLU A 202 93.98 -32.38 -56.32
C GLU A 202 95.23 -31.79 -57.00
N MET A 203 95.39 -30.45 -56.99
CA MET A 203 96.58 -29.77 -57.52
C MET A 203 97.84 -30.16 -56.76
N LYS A 204 97.80 -30.21 -55.42
CA LYS A 204 98.93 -30.70 -54.61
C LYS A 204 99.30 -32.15 -54.94
N LYS A 205 98.33 -33.04 -55.09
CA LYS A 205 98.58 -34.43 -55.50
C LYS A 205 99.20 -34.54 -56.89
N GLU A 206 98.90 -33.63 -57.81
CA GLU A 206 99.55 -33.61 -59.12
C GLU A 206 100.97 -33.01 -59.06
N GLN A 207 101.25 -32.12 -58.10
CA GLN A 207 102.61 -31.66 -57.78
C GLN A 207 103.45 -32.80 -57.15
N GLU A 208 102.92 -33.49 -56.13
CA GLU A 208 103.54 -34.69 -55.52
C GLU A 208 103.87 -35.75 -56.59
N ARG A 209 102.97 -35.95 -57.58
CA ARG A 209 103.20 -36.85 -58.73
C ARG A 209 104.26 -36.38 -59.72
N GLN A 210 104.58 -35.09 -59.76
CA GLN A 210 105.66 -34.54 -60.59
C GLN A 210 106.99 -34.64 -59.85
N GLU A 211 107.00 -34.33 -58.55
CA GLU A 211 108.15 -34.52 -57.66
C GLU A 211 108.61 -36.00 -57.66
N VAL A 212 107.69 -36.96 -57.44
CA VAL A 212 108.01 -38.40 -57.49
C VAL A 212 108.53 -38.86 -58.87
N LYS A 213 108.16 -38.20 -59.98
CA LYS A 213 108.75 -38.50 -61.31
C LYS A 213 110.19 -38.00 -61.39
N HIS A 214 110.47 -36.79 -60.93
CA HIS A 214 111.83 -36.25 -60.91
C HIS A 214 112.74 -37.01 -59.93
N GLU A 215 112.23 -37.43 -58.77
CA GLU A 215 112.94 -38.36 -57.87
C GLU A 215 113.25 -39.69 -58.56
N ALA A 216 112.30 -40.27 -59.33
CA ALA A 216 112.54 -41.49 -60.09
C ALA A 216 113.61 -41.31 -61.19
N GLU A 217 113.55 -40.22 -61.96
CA GLU A 217 114.57 -39.84 -62.97
C GLU A 217 115.96 -39.68 -62.33
N GLU A 218 116.04 -39.11 -61.12
CA GLU A 218 117.30 -38.92 -60.39
C GLU A 218 117.82 -40.23 -59.77
N ILE A 219 116.92 -41.10 -59.30
CA ILE A 219 117.25 -42.47 -58.85
C ILE A 219 117.80 -43.31 -60.02
N GLU A 220 117.26 -43.18 -61.24
CA GLU A 220 117.81 -43.86 -62.42
C GLU A 220 119.23 -43.35 -62.76
N ARG A 221 119.48 -42.03 -62.72
CA ARG A 221 120.83 -41.47 -62.90
C ARG A 221 121.82 -41.99 -61.85
N LEU A 222 121.40 -42.05 -60.58
CA LEU A 222 122.23 -42.57 -59.48
C LEU A 222 122.48 -44.08 -59.62
N ARG A 223 121.51 -44.84 -60.12
CA ARG A 223 121.64 -46.28 -60.41
C ARG A 223 122.65 -46.53 -61.52
N ASP A 224 122.64 -45.75 -62.59
CA ASP A 224 123.59 -45.90 -63.70
C ASP A 224 125.02 -45.51 -63.29
N LEU A 225 125.17 -44.44 -62.49
CA LEU A 225 126.44 -44.10 -61.82
C LEU A 225 126.97 -45.26 -60.94
N HIS A 226 126.10 -45.87 -60.14
CA HIS A 226 126.47 -46.99 -59.29
C HIS A 226 126.84 -48.25 -60.09
N LEU A 227 126.16 -48.54 -61.21
CA LEU A 227 126.52 -49.63 -62.12
C LEU A 227 127.88 -49.39 -62.78
N TRP A 228 128.19 -48.14 -63.18
CA TRP A 228 129.51 -47.77 -63.68
C TRP A 228 130.60 -47.96 -62.61
N GLU A 229 130.37 -47.52 -61.38
CA GLU A 229 131.28 -47.78 -60.26
C GLU A 229 131.47 -49.29 -59.99
N GLN A 230 130.40 -50.09 -60.08
CA GLN A 230 130.48 -51.54 -59.90
C GLN A 230 131.36 -52.17 -60.97
N SER A 231 131.21 -51.82 -62.25
CA SER A 231 132.09 -52.28 -63.33
C SER A 231 133.57 -51.96 -63.06
N MET A 232 133.86 -50.72 -62.63
CA MET A 232 135.22 -50.31 -62.25
C MET A 232 135.77 -51.06 -61.02
N LYS A 233 134.91 -51.46 -60.08
CA LYS A 233 135.27 -52.28 -58.92
C LYS A 233 135.45 -53.76 -59.29
N GLU A 234 134.70 -54.28 -60.25
CA GLU A 234 134.86 -55.65 -60.76
C GLU A 234 136.14 -55.83 -61.57
N HIS A 235 136.52 -54.84 -62.38
CA HIS A 235 137.79 -54.87 -63.12
C HIS A 235 139.00 -55.03 -62.18
N LYS A 236 139.03 -54.25 -61.09
CA LYS A 236 140.05 -54.37 -60.03
C LYS A 236 139.99 -55.73 -59.31
N LYS A 237 138.79 -56.24 -59.03
CA LYS A 237 138.61 -57.58 -58.43
C LYS A 237 139.07 -58.73 -59.33
N GLN A 238 139.17 -58.55 -60.66
CA GLN A 238 139.77 -59.57 -61.53
C GLN A 238 141.30 -59.59 -61.37
N GLU A 239 141.93 -58.43 -61.25
CA GLU A 239 143.37 -58.30 -60.93
C GLU A 239 143.68 -58.92 -59.56
N GLU A 240 142.85 -58.64 -58.54
CA GLU A 240 142.96 -59.25 -57.20
C GLU A 240 142.72 -60.77 -57.21
N LYS A 241 141.78 -61.29 -58.00
CA LYS A 241 141.60 -62.75 -58.14
C LYS A 241 142.83 -63.44 -58.70
N GLY A 242 143.59 -62.77 -59.57
CA GLY A 242 144.88 -63.24 -60.09
C GLY A 242 145.99 -63.36 -59.04
N SER A 243 145.90 -62.63 -57.92
CA SER A 243 146.80 -62.81 -56.78
C SER A 243 146.24 -63.82 -55.76
N VAL A 244 144.95 -63.76 -55.44
CA VAL A 244 144.29 -64.65 -54.45
C VAL A 244 144.28 -66.12 -54.89
N MET A 245 144.18 -66.42 -56.19
CA MET A 245 144.21 -67.82 -56.67
C MET A 245 145.53 -68.51 -56.33
N LYS A 246 146.64 -67.78 -56.21
CA LYS A 246 147.95 -68.30 -55.80
C LYS A 246 148.03 -68.64 -54.30
N ALA A 247 147.11 -68.11 -53.48
CA ALA A 247 147.08 -68.33 -52.03
C ALA A 247 145.97 -69.30 -51.57
N HIS A 248 144.94 -69.54 -52.39
CA HIS A 248 143.87 -70.47 -52.01
C HIS A 248 144.30 -71.96 -52.08
N GLN A 249 145.31 -72.28 -52.89
CA GLN A 249 145.92 -73.62 -52.92
C GLN A 249 146.49 -74.04 -51.55
N ASP A 250 146.84 -73.07 -50.69
CA ASP A 250 147.44 -73.32 -49.38
C ASP A 250 146.42 -73.62 -48.26
N TYR A 251 145.11 -73.42 -48.49
CA TYR A 251 144.09 -73.39 -47.41
C TYR A 251 143.16 -74.62 -47.32
N LEU A 252 142.95 -75.38 -48.39
CA LEU A 252 141.79 -76.30 -48.48
C LEU A 252 141.80 -77.53 -47.55
N THR A 253 142.88 -77.79 -46.82
CA THR A 253 143.14 -79.03 -46.07
C THR A 253 142.39 -79.24 -44.74
N ASN A 254 141.45 -78.36 -44.34
CA ASN A 254 141.28 -78.03 -42.91
C ASN A 254 139.86 -78.07 -42.26
N ARG A 255 138.76 -78.49 -42.92
CA ARG A 255 137.43 -77.87 -42.62
C ARG A 255 136.15 -78.73 -42.86
N GLU A 256 135.85 -79.79 -42.09
CA GLU A 256 134.67 -80.67 -42.37
C GLU A 256 133.87 -81.22 -41.12
N LEU A 257 133.48 -80.39 -40.13
CA LEU A 257 133.24 -80.91 -38.75
C LEU A 257 131.89 -80.74 -37.98
N MET A 258 130.84 -80.02 -38.43
CA MET A 258 129.66 -79.71 -37.55
C MET A 258 128.28 -79.59 -38.24
N LYS A 259 127.20 -80.03 -37.56
CA LYS A 259 125.77 -79.60 -37.76
C LYS A 259 124.73 -80.19 -36.74
N ALA A 260 123.65 -79.44 -36.43
CA ALA A 260 122.59 -79.72 -35.41
C ALA A 260 121.18 -79.07 -35.71
N THR A 261 120.15 -79.23 -34.84
CA THR A 261 118.69 -78.93 -35.08
C THR A 261 117.84 -78.52 -33.81
N GLU A 262 116.61 -77.97 -33.96
CA GLU A 262 115.59 -77.62 -32.91
C GLU A 262 114.14 -77.54 -33.52
N ALA A 263 113.01 -77.74 -32.78
CA ALA A 263 111.61 -77.74 -33.32
C ALA A 263 110.42 -77.63 -32.28
N GLN A 264 109.17 -77.44 -32.76
CA GLN A 264 107.84 -77.55 -32.04
C GLN A 264 107.49 -76.43 -31.02
N ARG A 265 106.22 -76.28 -30.56
CA ARG A 265 105.83 -75.55 -29.30
C ARG A 265 104.36 -75.68 -28.74
N GLN A 266 103.31 -75.08 -29.31
CA GLN A 266 102.08 -74.59 -28.57
C GLN A 266 100.69 -74.95 -29.19
N GLU A 267 99.57 -74.60 -28.52
CA GLU A 267 98.18 -75.02 -28.87
C GLU A 267 97.04 -73.99 -28.56
N GLU A 268 96.81 -73.63 -27.29
CA GLU A 268 95.89 -72.57 -26.75
C GLU A 268 94.34 -72.73 -26.87
N GLU A 269 93.54 -71.83 -26.24
CA GLU A 269 92.09 -72.02 -25.88
C GLU A 269 91.23 -70.71 -25.96
N GLU A 270 89.88 -70.77 -26.05
CA GLU A 270 89.02 -69.60 -26.41
C GLU A 270 87.64 -69.39 -25.69
N GLU A 271 86.56 -70.14 -26.01
CA GLU A 271 85.16 -69.61 -25.93
C GLU A 271 84.50 -69.55 -24.53
N LYS A 272 84.02 -68.36 -24.11
CA LYS A 272 83.54 -68.08 -22.75
C LYS A 272 82.19 -67.31 -22.60
N ARG A 273 81.48 -66.88 -23.67
CA ARG A 273 80.43 -65.81 -23.59
C ARG A 273 78.97 -66.31 -23.66
N LYS A 274 78.06 -65.81 -22.79
CA LYS A 274 76.67 -66.33 -22.60
C LYS A 274 75.54 -65.26 -22.38
N GLN A 275 74.63 -65.37 -21.39
CA GLN A 275 73.23 -64.82 -21.41
C GLN A 275 72.93 -63.50 -20.62
N LEU A 276 71.81 -62.80 -20.92
CA LEU A 276 71.42 -61.50 -20.28
C LEU A 276 69.90 -61.06 -20.28
N ALA A 277 68.89 -61.96 -20.37
CA ALA A 277 67.61 -61.62 -21.05
C ALA A 277 66.26 -61.38 -20.26
N LYS A 278 66.15 -61.41 -18.92
CA LYS A 278 64.86 -61.78 -18.24
C LYS A 278 63.96 -60.72 -17.53
N HIS A 279 64.15 -59.40 -17.61
CA HIS A 279 63.62 -58.47 -16.56
C HIS A 279 62.38 -57.56 -16.86
N LYS A 280 61.57 -57.72 -17.93
CA LYS A 280 60.66 -56.65 -18.43
C LYS A 280 59.15 -56.66 -18.10
N GLU A 281 58.56 -57.64 -17.40
CA GLU A 281 57.09 -57.85 -17.42
C GLU A 281 56.18 -57.08 -16.42
N LYS A 282 56.69 -56.37 -15.40
CA LYS A 282 55.87 -55.94 -14.24
C LYS A 282 54.84 -54.79 -14.44
N VAL A 283 54.61 -54.30 -15.66
CA VAL A 283 53.89 -53.02 -15.92
C VAL A 283 52.35 -53.14 -15.94
N MET A 284 51.78 -54.35 -16.06
CA MET A 284 50.37 -54.56 -16.45
C MET A 284 49.26 -54.37 -15.39
N LYS A 285 49.52 -53.72 -14.24
CA LYS A 285 48.54 -53.69 -13.11
C LYS A 285 47.67 -52.42 -12.99
N MET A 286 47.91 -51.37 -13.77
CA MET A 286 47.12 -50.13 -13.78
C MET A 286 45.94 -50.21 -14.76
N ARG A 287 44.85 -50.89 -14.39
CA ARG A 287 43.68 -51.05 -15.29
C ARG A 287 42.32 -51.29 -14.61
N LYS A 288 42.13 -50.83 -13.36
CA LYS A 288 40.87 -51.03 -12.59
C LYS A 288 40.25 -49.77 -11.97
N GLU A 289 40.50 -48.61 -12.57
CA GLU A 289 39.63 -47.43 -12.42
C GLU A 289 38.45 -47.57 -13.38
N LYS A 290 37.36 -48.23 -12.97
CA LYS A 290 36.07 -48.20 -13.70
C LYS A 290 34.86 -48.65 -12.89
N GLN A 291 34.63 -48.03 -11.72
CA GLN A 291 33.42 -48.31 -10.93
C GLN A 291 32.95 -47.14 -10.03
N GLU A 292 33.07 -45.91 -10.54
CA GLU A 292 32.07 -44.88 -10.26
C GLU A 292 30.77 -45.20 -11.06
N GLU A 293 29.74 -44.35 -10.96
CA GLU A 293 28.47 -44.45 -11.69
C GLU A 293 27.51 -45.62 -11.36
N ILE A 294 27.02 -45.69 -10.12
CA ILE A 294 25.55 -45.83 -9.92
C ILE A 294 25.04 -44.67 -9.07
N PHE A 295 24.91 -43.56 -9.78
CA PHE A 295 24.02 -42.45 -9.47
C PHE A 295 22.55 -42.95 -9.43
N ARG A 296 21.71 -42.38 -8.55
CA ARG A 296 20.23 -42.56 -8.39
C ARG A 296 19.71 -43.72 -7.51
N GLU A 297 19.43 -43.41 -6.24
CA GLU A 297 18.13 -43.73 -5.58
C GLU A 297 17.63 -42.51 -4.76
N LEU A 298 17.55 -41.34 -5.43
CA LEU A 298 17.18 -40.04 -4.83
C LEU A 298 15.66 -39.89 -4.57
N GLN A 299 14.92 -40.95 -4.20
CA GLN A 299 13.49 -40.87 -3.86
C GLN A 299 13.03 -42.00 -2.93
N ARG A 300 12.89 -41.73 -1.62
CA ARG A 300 12.04 -42.54 -0.69
C ARG A 300 11.81 -41.99 0.74
N HIS A 301 12.13 -40.73 1.04
CA HIS A 301 12.01 -40.23 2.43
C HIS A 301 11.59 -38.76 2.62
N ARG A 302 10.71 -38.24 1.75
CA ARG A 302 9.97 -37.01 2.04
C ARG A 302 8.60 -37.01 1.35
N GLU A 303 7.57 -36.80 2.17
CA GLU A 303 6.15 -36.68 1.79
C GLU A 303 5.55 -37.95 1.13
N THR A 304 4.27 -38.30 1.28
CA THR A 304 3.14 -37.64 1.96
C THR A 304 2.21 -38.70 2.56
N ILE A 305 1.93 -38.68 3.87
CA ILE A 305 0.79 -39.31 4.58
C ILE A 305 0.87 -38.93 6.08
N ILE A 306 -0.28 -38.83 6.76
CA ILE A 306 -0.42 -38.36 8.17
C ILE A 306 0.04 -36.90 8.38
N GLN A 307 -0.58 -35.96 7.67
CA GLN A 307 -1.01 -34.71 8.32
C GLN A 307 -2.53 -34.73 8.50
N LYS A 308 -2.97 -34.45 9.74
CA LYS A 308 -4.26 -33.80 10.08
C LYS A 308 -5.54 -34.40 9.46
N LEU A 309 -6.24 -35.25 10.23
CA LEU A 309 -7.49 -34.87 10.91
C LEU A 309 -8.00 -36.06 11.74
N ALA A 310 -8.04 -35.89 13.06
CA ALA A 310 -8.72 -36.81 13.99
C ALA A 310 -9.60 -36.01 14.96
N VAL A 311 -10.34 -35.03 14.43
CA VAL A 311 -11.28 -34.22 15.19
C VAL A 311 -12.68 -34.85 15.08
N GLN A 312 -13.18 -35.32 16.24
CA GLN A 312 -14.58 -35.57 16.57
C GLN A 312 -15.40 -36.52 15.66
N LYS A 313 -15.80 -37.66 16.25
CA LYS A 313 -17.14 -38.23 15.99
C LYS A 313 -18.10 -37.82 17.12
N GLN A 314 -19.33 -37.49 16.71
CA GLN A 314 -20.56 -37.25 17.50
C GLN A 314 -21.10 -38.57 18.12
N GLN A 315 -22.09 -38.66 19.05
CA GLN A 315 -22.97 -37.75 19.83
C GLN A 315 -23.76 -38.57 20.90
N GLN A 316 -24.59 -37.92 21.76
CA GLN A 316 -25.99 -38.26 22.22
C GLN A 316 -26.32 -37.95 23.72
N VAL A 317 -27.63 -37.91 24.09
CA VAL A 317 -28.27 -37.21 25.24
C VAL A 317 -29.68 -37.78 25.61
N SER A 318 -30.14 -37.82 26.90
CA SER A 318 -31.59 -37.66 27.36
C SER A 318 -31.96 -38.01 28.86
N ASN A 319 -32.86 -37.21 29.51
CA ASN A 319 -34.03 -37.53 30.42
C ASN A 319 -33.84 -38.21 31.85
N GLU A 320 -34.73 -38.26 32.89
CA GLU A 320 -36.03 -37.63 33.37
C GLU A 320 -36.37 -37.96 34.90
N GLU A 321 -37.54 -37.56 35.49
CA GLU A 321 -38.03 -37.73 36.92
C GLU A 321 -39.54 -38.12 37.08
N GLU A 322 -40.12 -38.48 38.28
CA GLU A 322 -41.55 -38.22 38.78
C GLU A 322 -42.10 -38.86 40.15
N ILE A 323 -43.26 -38.35 40.74
CA ILE A 323 -44.29 -38.94 41.72
C ILE A 323 -44.13 -38.95 43.32
N ILE A 324 -45.08 -39.02 44.33
CA ILE A 324 -46.50 -38.55 44.70
C ILE A 324 -46.94 -38.83 46.24
N VAL A 325 -47.94 -38.16 46.92
CA VAL A 325 -48.36 -38.35 48.40
C VAL A 325 -49.83 -37.87 48.86
N LYS A 326 -50.54 -38.40 49.94
CA LYS A 326 -51.72 -37.83 50.77
C LYS A 326 -52.46 -38.74 51.88
N ALA A 327 -53.26 -38.19 52.89
CA ALA A 327 -54.57 -38.69 53.59
C ALA A 327 -54.82 -38.65 55.19
N VAL A 328 -56.10 -38.67 55.77
CA VAL A 328 -56.58 -38.21 57.19
C VAL A 328 -58.02 -38.65 57.84
N ALA A 329 -58.24 -38.73 59.22
CA ALA A 329 -59.39 -38.50 60.30
C ALA A 329 -60.85 -39.16 60.57
N GLU A 330 -61.53 -39.07 61.82
CA GLU A 330 -63.05 -39.23 62.19
C GLU A 330 -63.72 -39.10 63.70
N ARG A 331 -65.10 -38.82 63.89
CA ARG A 331 -66.26 -39.16 64.93
C ARG A 331 -66.73 -38.50 66.35
N GLU A 332 -68.09 -38.35 66.71
CA GLU A 332 -68.84 -38.29 68.09
C GLU A 332 -70.47 -38.07 68.19
N ALA A 333 -71.26 -38.24 69.35
CA ALA A 333 -72.64 -37.63 69.81
C ALA A 333 -73.55 -38.30 71.02
N LYS A 334 -74.40 -37.60 71.91
CA LYS A 334 -75.49 -38.09 72.95
C LYS A 334 -76.53 -37.06 73.65
N GLU A 335 -77.74 -37.41 74.28
CA GLU A 335 -78.65 -36.60 75.27
C GLU A 335 -80.04 -37.20 75.91
N ALA A 336 -80.69 -36.65 77.03
CA ALA A 336 -82.16 -36.30 77.37
C ALA A 336 -83.11 -36.85 78.57
N ARG A 337 -83.85 -35.98 79.36
CA ARG A 337 -85.24 -36.16 80.00
C ARG A 337 -85.87 -34.95 80.81
N GLU A 338 -87.20 -34.66 80.71
CA GLU A 338 -87.92 -33.45 81.26
C GLU A 338 -89.40 -33.73 81.71
N GLN A 339 -90.11 -32.84 82.47
CA GLN A 339 -91.57 -32.48 82.34
C GLN A 339 -92.31 -31.58 83.42
N ARG A 340 -93.01 -32.13 84.43
CA ARG A 340 -94.49 -31.93 84.53
C ARG A 340 -95.15 -30.81 85.41
N GLU A 341 -94.49 -29.94 86.19
CA GLU A 341 -95.18 -28.99 87.15
C GLU A 341 -95.97 -27.79 86.54
N LYS A 342 -96.68 -27.98 85.43
CA LYS A 342 -97.06 -26.92 84.49
C LYS A 342 -98.53 -26.45 84.55
N GLU A 343 -99.42 -27.15 85.24
CA GLU A 343 -100.87 -27.12 84.90
C GLU A 343 -101.76 -26.15 85.71
N GLU A 344 -101.52 -25.88 87.00
CA GLU A 344 -102.44 -25.00 87.77
C GLU A 344 -102.18 -23.49 87.59
N LYS A 345 -100.92 -23.11 87.32
CA LYS A 345 -100.55 -21.75 86.87
C LYS A 345 -101.30 -21.33 85.59
N HIS A 346 -101.85 -22.30 84.85
CA HIS A 346 -102.46 -22.14 83.54
C HIS A 346 -103.87 -21.54 83.58
N ALA A 347 -104.61 -21.63 84.69
CA ALA A 347 -106.04 -21.31 84.74
C ALA A 347 -106.36 -19.82 84.95
N ALA A 348 -105.86 -19.20 86.02
CA ALA A 348 -106.00 -17.76 86.26
C ALA A 348 -105.32 -16.92 85.16
N MET A 349 -104.28 -17.50 84.55
CA MET A 349 -103.68 -17.08 83.29
C MET A 349 -104.77 -16.77 82.24
N LEU A 350 -105.74 -17.66 82.00
CA LEU A 350 -106.67 -17.61 80.86
C LEU A 350 -107.50 -16.32 80.76
N SER A 351 -107.92 -15.74 81.89
CA SER A 351 -108.77 -14.54 81.87
C SER A 351 -107.96 -13.25 81.68
N SER A 352 -106.76 -13.17 82.29
CA SER A 352 -105.80 -12.10 81.98
C SER A 352 -105.36 -12.19 80.52
N ILE A 353 -105.04 -13.42 80.07
CA ILE A 353 -104.80 -13.79 78.67
C ILE A 353 -105.99 -13.41 77.77
N ALA A 354 -107.24 -13.43 78.21
CA ALA A 354 -108.38 -13.09 77.35
C ALA A 354 -108.42 -11.58 77.01
N ALA A 355 -108.34 -10.71 78.01
CA ALA A 355 -108.27 -9.26 77.77
C ALA A 355 -106.97 -8.88 77.05
N HIS A 356 -105.84 -9.46 77.47
CA HIS A 356 -104.55 -9.33 76.79
C HIS A 356 -104.59 -9.85 75.34
N ARG A 357 -105.33 -10.93 75.03
CA ARG A 357 -105.53 -11.42 73.66
C ARG A 357 -106.30 -10.44 72.79
N GLU A 358 -107.18 -9.61 73.34
CA GLU A 358 -107.96 -8.63 72.57
C GLU A 358 -107.13 -7.36 72.29
N SER A 359 -106.39 -6.86 73.29
CA SER A 359 -105.43 -5.77 73.07
C SER A 359 -104.30 -6.22 72.15
N MET A 360 -103.72 -7.41 72.38
CA MET A 360 -102.75 -8.01 71.48
C MET A 360 -103.31 -8.28 70.09
N ARG A 361 -104.60 -8.61 69.90
CA ARG A 361 -105.16 -8.75 68.54
C ARG A 361 -105.08 -7.44 67.77
N LYS A 362 -105.53 -6.34 68.38
CA LYS A 362 -105.50 -5.00 67.76
C LYS A 362 -104.09 -4.45 67.60
N GLU A 363 -103.20 -4.77 68.53
CA GLU A 363 -101.78 -4.40 68.45
C GLU A 363 -101.03 -5.27 67.41
N GLN A 364 -101.39 -6.55 67.25
CA GLN A 364 -100.92 -7.43 66.18
C GLN A 364 -101.49 -7.04 64.82
N GLU A 365 -102.74 -6.59 64.73
CA GLU A 365 -103.34 -6.06 63.50
C GLU A 365 -102.59 -4.80 63.05
N ARG A 366 -102.38 -3.83 63.95
CA ARG A 366 -101.57 -2.65 63.66
C ARG A 366 -100.11 -2.98 63.35
N LYS A 367 -99.47 -3.88 64.10
CA LYS A 367 -98.11 -4.34 63.79
C LYS A 367 -98.04 -5.07 62.45
N ALA A 368 -99.05 -5.87 62.10
CA ALA A 368 -99.12 -6.55 60.81
C ALA A 368 -99.41 -5.57 59.65
N GLU A 369 -100.13 -4.47 59.87
CA GLU A 369 -100.28 -3.39 58.89
C GLU A 369 -98.98 -2.61 58.71
N GLU A 370 -98.32 -2.24 59.80
CA GLU A 370 -96.99 -1.62 59.77
C GLU A 370 -95.93 -2.56 59.15
N GLU A 371 -95.97 -3.86 59.43
CA GLU A 371 -95.08 -4.87 58.83
C GLU A 371 -95.38 -5.06 57.34
N LYS A 372 -96.66 -5.04 56.92
CA LYS A 372 -97.02 -5.02 55.48
C LYS A 372 -96.49 -3.77 54.79
N GLN A 373 -96.59 -2.59 55.42
CA GLN A 373 -96.04 -1.33 54.89
C GLN A 373 -94.52 -1.40 54.80
N LYS A 374 -93.82 -1.74 55.89
CA LYS A 374 -92.36 -1.92 55.95
C LYS A 374 -91.87 -3.00 54.97
N ALA A 375 -92.65 -4.06 54.75
CA ALA A 375 -92.35 -5.09 53.75
C ALA A 375 -92.54 -4.57 52.30
N LEU A 376 -93.53 -3.73 52.04
CA LEU A 376 -93.73 -3.06 50.74
C LEU A 376 -92.60 -2.06 50.46
N GLU A 377 -92.21 -1.27 51.46
CA GLU A 377 -91.08 -0.35 51.41
C GLU A 377 -89.76 -1.10 51.16
N MET A 378 -89.49 -2.17 51.93
CA MET A 378 -88.34 -3.05 51.72
C MET A 378 -88.33 -3.71 50.32
N LEU A 379 -89.50 -4.07 49.79
CA LEU A 379 -89.63 -4.69 48.48
C LEU A 379 -89.43 -3.66 47.35
N ASN A 380 -89.85 -2.41 47.54
CA ASN A 380 -89.57 -1.32 46.61
C ASN A 380 -88.11 -0.88 46.67
N ALA A 381 -87.53 -0.72 47.87
CA ALA A 381 -86.11 -0.42 48.06
C ALA A 381 -85.20 -1.50 47.45
N LYS A 382 -85.59 -2.79 47.53
CA LYS A 382 -84.92 -3.87 46.79
C LYS A 382 -85.01 -3.70 45.28
N LYS A 383 -86.21 -3.47 44.72
CA LYS A 383 -86.38 -3.20 43.28
C LYS A 383 -85.57 -1.99 42.79
N GLU A 384 -85.41 -0.96 43.62
CA GLU A 384 -84.60 0.22 43.30
C GLU A 384 -83.10 -0.08 43.39
N ALA A 385 -82.65 -0.80 44.42
CA ALA A 385 -81.28 -1.29 44.51
C ALA A 385 -80.91 -2.24 43.35
N ASP A 386 -81.81 -3.13 42.95
CA ASP A 386 -81.63 -4.04 41.82
C ASP A 386 -81.51 -3.26 40.49
N LYS A 387 -82.36 -2.25 40.25
CA LYS A 387 -82.22 -1.34 39.09
C LYS A 387 -80.88 -0.63 39.09
N ILE A 388 -80.51 0.01 40.20
CA ILE A 388 -79.23 0.74 40.33
C ILE A 388 -78.04 -0.20 40.14
N PHE A 389 -78.14 -1.46 40.60
CA PHE A 389 -77.12 -2.49 40.36
C PHE A 389 -77.01 -2.86 38.87
N MET A 390 -78.13 -3.09 38.19
CA MET A 390 -78.15 -3.40 36.75
C MET A 390 -77.63 -2.22 35.92
N GLU A 391 -78.09 -1.00 36.15
CA GLU A 391 -77.61 0.23 35.49
C GLU A 391 -76.09 0.41 35.71
N LYS A 392 -75.60 0.17 36.92
CA LYS A 392 -74.16 0.20 37.25
C LYS A 392 -73.38 -0.91 36.52
N GLN A 393 -73.94 -2.10 36.39
CA GLN A 393 -73.31 -3.22 35.68
C GLN A 393 -73.26 -2.95 34.15
N GLU A 394 -74.33 -2.38 33.58
CA GLU A 394 -74.35 -1.93 32.19
C GLU A 394 -73.33 -0.80 31.95
N LEU A 395 -73.26 0.21 32.82
CA LEU A 395 -72.25 1.28 32.74
C LEU A 395 -70.82 0.75 32.86
N GLN A 396 -70.57 -0.28 33.69
CA GLN A 396 -69.27 -0.95 33.75
C GLN A 396 -68.96 -1.72 32.45
N ALA A 397 -69.94 -2.43 31.88
CA ALA A 397 -69.78 -3.15 30.62
C ALA A 397 -69.61 -2.20 29.41
N GLN A 398 -70.23 -1.02 29.44
CA GLN A 398 -70.02 0.04 28.45
C GLN A 398 -68.60 0.60 28.55
N LYS A 399 -68.14 1.00 29.75
CA LYS A 399 -66.77 1.48 29.96
C LYS A 399 -65.70 0.47 29.54
N ALA A 400 -65.84 -0.81 29.93
CA ALA A 400 -64.90 -1.84 29.51
C ALA A 400 -64.85 -2.04 27.98
N ARG A 401 -65.97 -1.81 27.26
CA ARG A 401 -66.00 -1.82 25.79
C ARG A 401 -65.36 -0.57 25.18
N GLU A 402 -65.49 0.59 25.81
CA GLU A 402 -64.88 1.85 25.37
C GLU A 402 -63.37 1.86 25.61
N GLU A 403 -62.94 1.39 26.79
CA GLU A 403 -61.54 1.13 27.13
C GLU A 403 -60.92 0.14 26.14
N GLY A 404 -61.59 -0.99 25.88
CA GLY A 404 -61.16 -1.99 24.89
C GLY A 404 -61.02 -1.43 23.47
N LYS A 405 -61.94 -0.57 23.02
CA LYS A 405 -61.82 0.17 21.75
C LYS A 405 -60.64 1.13 21.76
N SER A 406 -60.47 1.93 22.81
CA SER A 406 -59.37 2.91 22.89
C SER A 406 -57.98 2.25 22.87
N LEU A 407 -57.85 1.06 23.47
CA LEU A 407 -56.66 0.21 23.39
C LEU A 407 -56.47 -0.39 21.99
N GLN A 408 -57.55 -0.80 21.31
CA GLN A 408 -57.47 -1.26 19.93
C GLN A 408 -57.01 -0.13 18.99
N ASP A 409 -57.55 1.09 19.15
CA ASP A 409 -57.19 2.25 18.35
C ASP A 409 -55.75 2.71 18.61
N SER A 410 -55.26 2.66 19.84
CA SER A 410 -53.84 2.96 20.14
C SER A 410 -52.90 1.92 19.55
N TYR A 411 -53.21 0.62 19.61
CA TYR A 411 -52.42 -0.41 18.92
C TYR A 411 -52.44 -0.27 17.39
N ILE A 412 -53.56 0.19 16.80
CA ILE A 412 -53.63 0.50 15.37
C ILE A 412 -52.72 1.69 15.03
N GLN A 413 -52.70 2.74 15.86
CA GLN A 413 -51.80 3.88 15.71
C GLN A 413 -50.33 3.47 15.84
N GLU A 414 -49.96 2.69 16.86
CA GLU A 414 -48.59 2.16 17.03
C GLU A 414 -48.15 1.31 15.83
N MET A 415 -49.03 0.45 15.29
CA MET A 415 -48.73 -0.33 14.10
C MET A 415 -48.56 0.55 12.85
N ALA A 416 -49.40 1.58 12.68
CA ALA A 416 -49.28 2.54 11.59
C ALA A 416 -47.96 3.33 11.68
N GLU A 417 -47.60 3.80 12.87
CA GLU A 417 -46.33 4.44 13.16
C GLU A 417 -45.14 3.53 12.87
N LYS A 418 -45.15 2.29 13.38
CA LYS A 418 -44.06 1.32 13.17
C LYS A 418 -43.85 1.02 11.69
N ARG A 419 -44.94 0.89 10.91
CA ARG A 419 -44.90 0.78 9.44
C ARG A 419 -44.34 2.05 8.79
N ALA A 420 -44.77 3.24 9.21
CA ALA A 420 -44.28 4.51 8.69
C ALA A 420 -42.78 4.72 8.95
N ARG A 421 -42.31 4.42 10.18
CA ARG A 421 -40.88 4.44 10.57
C ARG A 421 -40.07 3.45 9.74
N HIS A 422 -40.59 2.24 9.48
CA HIS A 422 -39.95 1.25 8.61
C HIS A 422 -39.91 1.67 7.13
N HIS A 423 -40.92 2.39 6.64
CA HIS A 423 -40.90 2.96 5.28
C HIS A 423 -40.00 4.20 5.15
N ARG A 424 -39.75 4.94 6.23
CA ARG A 424 -38.77 6.06 6.27
C ARG A 424 -37.34 5.51 6.22
N THR A 425 -36.99 4.62 7.15
CA THR A 425 -35.68 3.93 7.16
C THR A 425 -35.37 3.25 5.83
N LYS A 426 -36.30 2.49 5.23
CA LYS A 426 -36.11 1.91 3.89
C LYS A 426 -35.97 2.91 2.73
N LYS A 427 -36.39 4.16 2.89
CA LYS A 427 -36.12 5.25 1.92
C LYS A 427 -34.75 5.89 2.18
N GLU A 428 -34.41 6.09 3.45
CA GLU A 428 -33.11 6.61 3.90
C GLU A 428 -31.97 5.66 3.52
N GLU A 429 -32.13 4.35 3.73
CA GLU A 429 -31.23 3.28 3.26
C GLU A 429 -31.00 3.35 1.74
N LYS A 430 -32.08 3.40 0.95
CA LYS A 430 -31.99 3.50 -0.52
C LYS A 430 -31.31 4.78 -0.97
N TYR A 431 -31.59 5.89 -0.31
CA TYR A 431 -30.98 7.19 -0.61
C TYR A 431 -29.49 7.22 -0.22
N PHE A 432 -29.12 6.61 0.90
CA PHE A 432 -27.74 6.42 1.33
C PHE A 432 -26.95 5.55 0.35
N VAL A 433 -27.51 4.39 -0.04
CA VAL A 433 -26.90 3.51 -1.06
C VAL A 433 -26.73 4.25 -2.39
N ALA A 434 -27.76 4.96 -2.87
CA ALA A 434 -27.68 5.74 -4.10
C ALA A 434 -26.59 6.83 -4.04
N LYS A 435 -26.50 7.56 -2.92
CA LYS A 435 -25.42 8.53 -2.68
C LYS A 435 -24.04 7.87 -2.65
N ASN A 436 -23.90 6.73 -1.99
CA ASN A 436 -22.63 6.01 -1.92
C ASN A 436 -22.20 5.50 -3.30
N THR A 437 -23.13 4.98 -4.12
CA THR A 437 -22.82 4.59 -5.51
C THR A 437 -22.46 5.79 -6.39
N ALA A 438 -23.08 6.96 -6.19
CA ALA A 438 -22.70 8.17 -6.91
C ALA A 438 -21.29 8.63 -6.51
N LEU A 439 -20.97 8.63 -5.22
CA LEU A 439 -19.63 8.98 -4.70
C LEU A 439 -18.55 8.03 -5.24
N ILE A 440 -18.79 6.72 -5.24
CA ILE A 440 -17.85 5.72 -5.82
C ILE A 440 -17.62 5.99 -7.32
N VAL A 441 -18.66 6.38 -8.06
CA VAL A 441 -18.52 6.76 -9.48
C VAL A 441 -17.77 8.09 -9.64
N GLU A 442 -17.96 9.07 -8.76
CA GLU A 442 -17.18 10.32 -8.76
C GLU A 442 -15.69 10.09 -8.40
N GLU A 443 -15.38 9.20 -7.46
CA GLU A 443 -14.02 8.82 -7.09
C GLU A 443 -13.31 8.05 -8.21
N GLU A 444 -13.98 7.08 -8.84
CA GLU A 444 -13.44 6.35 -9.99
C GLU A 444 -13.24 7.29 -11.20
N ASN A 445 -14.15 8.24 -11.44
CA ASN A 445 -13.96 9.27 -12.48
C ASN A 445 -12.79 10.23 -12.19
N GLN A 446 -12.50 10.52 -10.92
CA GLN A 446 -11.29 11.26 -10.53
C GLN A 446 -10.03 10.41 -10.72
N PHE A 447 -10.10 9.12 -10.37
CA PHE A 447 -9.02 8.16 -10.58
C PHE A 447 -8.67 7.96 -12.05
N GLN A 448 -9.65 7.80 -12.95
CA GLN A 448 -9.36 7.64 -14.38
C GLN A 448 -8.63 8.87 -14.95
N LYS A 449 -9.11 10.09 -14.67
CA LYS A 449 -8.45 11.33 -15.12
C LYS A 449 -7.01 11.48 -14.59
N TYR A 450 -6.76 11.08 -13.35
CA TYR A 450 -5.41 11.05 -12.78
C TYR A 450 -4.55 9.97 -13.46
N ALA A 451 -5.11 8.78 -13.68
CA ALA A 451 -4.41 7.68 -14.31
C ALA A 451 -4.04 7.98 -15.78
N GLU A 452 -4.94 8.58 -16.55
CA GLU A 452 -4.71 9.09 -17.91
C GLU A 452 -3.52 10.07 -17.95
N GLN A 453 -3.51 11.08 -17.08
CA GLN A 453 -2.42 12.06 -16.99
C GLN A 453 -1.06 11.41 -16.64
N VAL A 454 -1.05 10.42 -15.74
CA VAL A 454 0.15 9.67 -15.38
C VAL A 454 0.60 8.72 -16.50
N ILE A 455 -0.33 8.09 -17.23
CA ILE A 455 -0.05 7.26 -18.40
C ILE A 455 0.53 8.10 -19.55
N GLU A 456 -0.05 9.27 -19.83
CA GLU A 456 0.47 10.21 -20.82
C GLU A 456 1.88 10.69 -20.47
N THR A 457 2.10 11.13 -19.23
CA THR A 457 3.42 11.63 -18.81
C THR A 457 4.47 10.52 -18.73
N ALA A 458 4.08 9.28 -18.38
CA ALA A 458 4.95 8.11 -18.47
C ALA A 458 5.30 7.77 -19.93
N GLY A 459 4.33 7.80 -20.84
CA GLY A 459 4.55 7.57 -22.28
C GLY A 459 5.42 8.66 -22.92
N LYS A 460 5.16 9.93 -22.63
CA LYS A 460 5.98 11.08 -23.05
C LYS A 460 7.42 11.00 -22.49
N ALA A 461 7.61 10.38 -21.33
CA ALA A 461 8.92 10.10 -20.74
C ALA A 461 9.58 8.80 -21.28
N GLY A 462 8.99 8.12 -22.27
CA GLY A 462 9.51 6.88 -22.84
C GLY A 462 9.52 5.69 -21.87
N ARG A 463 8.61 5.64 -20.90
CA ARG A 463 8.45 4.48 -20.00
C ARG A 463 7.48 3.46 -20.61
N ILE A 464 7.68 2.17 -20.35
CA ILE A 464 6.70 1.12 -20.72
C ILE A 464 5.40 1.33 -19.92
N THR A 465 4.32 1.75 -20.58
CA THR A 465 3.03 2.09 -19.95
C THR A 465 2.13 0.90 -19.63
N TYR A 466 2.46 -0.32 -20.09
CA TYR A 466 1.62 -1.51 -19.92
C TYR A 466 1.23 -1.83 -18.46
N PRO A 467 2.10 -1.71 -17.44
CA PRO A 467 1.70 -1.87 -16.03
C PRO A 467 0.62 -0.86 -15.61
N LEU A 468 0.77 0.41 -16.00
CA LEU A 468 -0.21 1.46 -15.68
C LEU A 468 -1.55 1.19 -16.35
N LEU A 469 -1.55 0.82 -17.64
CA LEU A 469 -2.76 0.44 -18.37
C LEU A 469 -3.48 -0.77 -17.74
N LYS A 470 -2.73 -1.73 -17.17
CA LYS A 470 -3.31 -2.85 -16.43
C LYS A 470 -3.93 -2.41 -15.09
N ALA A 471 -3.29 -1.49 -14.36
CA ALA A 471 -3.76 -1.00 -13.07
C ALA A 471 -4.92 0.02 -13.18
N ALA A 472 -4.95 0.81 -14.26
CA ALA A 472 -5.98 1.82 -14.54
C ALA A 472 -7.33 1.20 -14.95
N ARG A 473 -7.36 -0.07 -15.39
CA ARG A 473 -8.60 -0.78 -15.80
C ARG A 473 -9.77 -0.47 -14.87
N GLU A 474 -10.87 0.00 -15.45
CA GLU A 474 -12.07 0.48 -14.74
C GLU A 474 -12.57 -0.47 -13.66
N GLY A 475 -13.04 0.13 -12.56
CA GLY A 475 -13.76 -0.49 -11.46
C GLY A 475 -12.89 -1.08 -10.33
N ILE A 476 -13.36 -0.86 -9.10
CA ILE A 476 -12.70 -1.27 -7.85
C ILE A 476 -12.70 -2.80 -7.74
N GLY A 477 -11.54 -3.39 -7.42
CA GLY A 477 -11.34 -4.84 -7.25
C GLY A 477 -10.50 -5.51 -8.34
N GLY A 478 -10.25 -4.82 -9.46
CA GLY A 478 -9.26 -5.26 -10.47
C GLY A 478 -9.57 -6.56 -11.22
N GLY A 479 -10.78 -7.12 -11.07
CA GLY A 479 -11.19 -8.36 -11.72
C GLY A 479 -11.43 -8.23 -13.23
N LEU A 480 -11.83 -9.32 -13.87
CA LEU A 480 -12.19 -9.33 -15.30
C LEU A 480 -13.69 -9.09 -15.57
N GLY A 481 -14.58 -9.24 -14.58
CA GLY A 481 -16.04 -9.12 -14.76
C GLY A 481 -16.53 -7.75 -15.27
N PRO A 482 -17.79 -7.62 -15.70
CA PRO A 482 -18.41 -6.32 -15.98
C PRO A 482 -18.47 -5.44 -14.72
N VAL A 483 -18.46 -4.13 -14.90
CA VAL A 483 -18.50 -3.14 -13.80
C VAL A 483 -19.94 -2.91 -13.36
N PHE A 484 -20.21 -2.99 -12.05
CA PHE A 484 -21.50 -2.71 -11.44
C PHE A 484 -21.34 -1.64 -10.34
N GLY A 485 -21.91 -0.45 -10.53
CA GLY A 485 -21.86 0.62 -9.52
C GLY A 485 -20.45 1.07 -9.12
N GLY A 486 -19.49 0.96 -10.05
CA GLY A 486 -18.07 1.25 -9.83
C GLY A 486 -17.24 0.09 -9.23
N LEU A 487 -17.86 -1.03 -8.83
CA LEU A 487 -17.13 -2.24 -8.44
C LEU A 487 -16.96 -3.18 -9.64
N ARG A 488 -15.80 -3.85 -9.72
CA ARG A 488 -15.48 -4.85 -10.75
C ARG A 488 -15.23 -6.24 -10.12
N PRO A 489 -16.27 -7.07 -9.98
CA PRO A 489 -16.18 -8.36 -9.32
C PRO A 489 -15.23 -9.34 -10.02
N SER A 490 -14.55 -10.14 -9.19
CA SER A 490 -13.70 -11.25 -9.58
C SER A 490 -14.49 -12.56 -9.61
N TYR A 491 -15.04 -12.92 -10.76
CA TYR A 491 -15.58 -14.27 -10.97
C TYR A 491 -14.43 -15.27 -11.06
N LEU A 492 -14.41 -16.28 -10.18
CA LEU A 492 -13.41 -17.36 -10.18
C LEU A 492 -14.03 -18.64 -10.72
N VAL A 493 -13.20 -19.55 -11.23
CA VAL A 493 -13.60 -20.93 -11.53
C VAL A 493 -13.96 -21.63 -10.20
N HIS A 494 -14.87 -22.60 -10.24
CA HIS A 494 -15.31 -23.37 -9.06
C HIS A 494 -14.35 -24.54 -8.70
N ASP A 495 -13.24 -24.70 -9.42
CA ASP A 495 -12.24 -25.73 -9.18
C ASP A 495 -11.14 -25.24 -8.21
N GLU A 496 -10.25 -26.15 -7.84
CA GLU A 496 -9.11 -25.86 -6.95
C GLU A 496 -8.07 -24.91 -7.57
N SER A 497 -8.20 -24.54 -8.85
CA SER A 497 -7.24 -23.64 -9.53
C SER A 497 -7.32 -22.21 -8.99
N GLY A 498 -8.48 -21.79 -8.49
CA GLY A 498 -8.76 -20.40 -8.10
C GLY A 498 -8.59 -19.37 -9.24
N VAL A 499 -8.49 -19.83 -10.49
CA VAL A 499 -8.23 -18.96 -11.65
C VAL A 499 -9.43 -18.05 -11.89
N GLN A 500 -9.16 -16.81 -12.29
CA GLN A 500 -10.21 -15.87 -12.67
C GLN A 500 -10.83 -16.27 -14.01
N MET A 501 -12.16 -16.40 -14.03
CA MET A 501 -12.94 -16.70 -15.23
C MET A 501 -12.64 -15.66 -16.33
N PRO A 502 -12.36 -16.09 -17.58
CA PRO A 502 -12.18 -15.17 -18.68
C PRO A 502 -13.40 -14.26 -18.87
N SER A 503 -13.17 -12.98 -19.15
CA SER A 503 -14.21 -12.11 -19.70
C SER A 503 -14.51 -12.55 -21.13
N TYR A 504 -15.51 -13.42 -21.31
CA TYR A 504 -15.89 -14.03 -22.60
C TYR A 504 -16.57 -13.03 -23.57
N VAL A 505 -15.90 -11.91 -23.85
CA VAL A 505 -16.26 -10.94 -24.89
C VAL A 505 -15.16 -10.96 -25.96
N SER A 506 -15.29 -11.92 -26.87
CA SER A 506 -14.50 -12.08 -28.09
C SER A 506 -15.46 -12.22 -29.27
N GLY A 507 -15.03 -11.94 -30.50
CA GLY A 507 -15.89 -12.14 -31.68
C GLY A 507 -16.44 -13.57 -31.77
N THR A 508 -15.64 -14.57 -31.39
CA THR A 508 -16.06 -15.98 -31.35
C THR A 508 -17.13 -16.25 -30.30
N THR A 509 -17.14 -15.53 -29.17
CA THR A 509 -18.17 -15.67 -28.14
C THR A 509 -19.38 -14.76 -28.35
N GLN A 510 -19.32 -13.76 -29.24
CA GLN A 510 -20.52 -13.03 -29.68
C GLN A 510 -21.47 -13.97 -30.42
N ASN A 511 -20.98 -14.78 -31.37
CA ASN A 511 -21.80 -15.80 -32.05
C ASN A 511 -22.46 -16.78 -31.05
N ILE A 512 -21.73 -17.21 -30.01
CA ILE A 512 -22.27 -18.08 -28.96
C ILE A 512 -23.29 -17.33 -28.08
N LYS A 513 -23.08 -16.03 -27.83
CA LYS A 513 -24.01 -15.18 -27.09
C LYS A 513 -25.31 -14.97 -27.87
N GLU A 514 -25.24 -14.68 -29.17
CA GLU A 514 -26.38 -14.55 -30.08
C GLU A 514 -27.18 -15.86 -30.22
N LEU A 515 -26.52 -17.02 -30.22
CA LEU A 515 -27.17 -18.34 -30.17
C LEU A 515 -27.88 -18.65 -28.83
N ASN A 516 -27.73 -17.82 -27.79
CA ASN A 516 -28.32 -18.01 -26.46
C ASN A 516 -29.23 -16.85 -26.02
N GLU A 517 -28.94 -15.62 -26.45
CA GLU A 517 -29.81 -14.45 -26.29
C GLU A 517 -30.90 -14.43 -27.38
N THR A 518 -31.86 -15.34 -27.26
CA THR A 518 -33.07 -15.29 -28.10
C THR A 518 -33.79 -13.95 -27.85
N PRO A 519 -33.99 -13.08 -28.87
CA PRO A 519 -34.70 -11.81 -28.68
C PRO A 519 -36.19 -12.03 -28.36
N ASP A 520 -36.71 -13.24 -28.58
CA ASP A 520 -38.04 -13.67 -28.22
C ASP A 520 -38.08 -14.35 -26.83
N ILE A 521 -38.84 -13.75 -25.91
CA ILE A 521 -39.08 -14.25 -24.54
C ILE A 521 -39.83 -15.60 -24.55
N GLN A 522 -40.62 -15.91 -25.58
CA GLN A 522 -41.30 -17.21 -25.72
C GLN A 522 -40.31 -18.35 -25.96
N GLN A 523 -39.22 -18.11 -26.67
CA GLN A 523 -38.22 -19.13 -27.00
C GLN A 523 -37.30 -19.43 -25.81
N SER A 524 -36.83 -18.40 -25.11
CA SER A 524 -36.07 -18.57 -23.86
C SER A 524 -36.88 -19.27 -22.77
N LYS A 525 -38.16 -18.92 -22.59
CA LYS A 525 -39.09 -19.66 -21.71
C LYS A 525 -39.13 -21.16 -22.02
N LYS A 526 -39.42 -21.54 -23.27
CA LYS A 526 -39.51 -22.95 -23.69
C LYS A 526 -38.19 -23.70 -23.47
N ARG A 527 -37.05 -23.06 -23.77
CA ARG A 527 -35.72 -23.63 -23.55
C ARG A 527 -35.35 -23.82 -22.07
N LEU A 528 -35.92 -22.99 -21.19
CA LEU A 528 -35.82 -23.12 -19.72
C LEU A 528 -36.89 -24.05 -19.12
N GLY A 529 -37.67 -24.76 -19.94
CA GLY A 529 -38.71 -25.68 -19.48
C GLY A 529 -40.04 -25.03 -19.07
N PHE A 530 -40.20 -23.71 -19.23
CA PHE A 530 -41.48 -23.03 -19.01
C PHE A 530 -42.39 -23.22 -20.23
N THR A 531 -43.32 -24.18 -20.13
CA THR A 531 -44.29 -24.54 -21.17
C THR A 531 -45.61 -23.77 -21.06
N TRP A 532 -45.56 -22.48 -20.67
CA TRP A 532 -46.71 -21.59 -20.45
C TRP A 532 -46.44 -20.16 -20.98
#